data_AF-A0A101C8W1-F1
#
_entry.id   AF-A0A101C8W1-F1
#
_cell.length_a   1.000
_cell.length_b   1.000
_cell.length_c   1.000
_cell.angle_alpha   90.00
_cell.angle_beta   90.00
_cell.angle_gamma   90.00
#
_symmetry.space_group_name_H-M   'P 1'
#
loop_
_entity.id
_entity.type
_entity.pdbx_description
1 polymer ?
#
loop_
_entity_poly.entity_id
_entity_poly.type
_entity_poly.pdbx_seq_one_letter_code
_entity_poly.pdbx_strand_id
1 'polypeptide(L)'
;MIGMKSIIFHLVPVAVSMIWLISYNNTCNVIALKGPDFLKFYMLLLTGFYLSVYALKFLNKALSKTTFYFLMTIFILGIVKLMRGLYLGKPIGYLLIILIIESVVILFYRFTYFNQKFK
;
A
#
# COMPACT_ATOMS: atom_id res chain seq x y z
N MET A 1 -7.06 -20.30 13.57
CA MET A 1 -5.67 -19.92 13.89
C MET A 1 -4.83 -19.85 12.59
N ILE A 2 -4.94 -18.77 11.81
CA ILE A 2 -4.15 -18.53 10.57
C ILE A 2 -3.57 -17.09 10.52
N GLY A 3 -3.78 -16.27 11.56
CA GLY A 3 -3.54 -14.81 11.52
C GLY A 3 -2.08 -14.35 11.47
N MET A 4 -1.10 -15.16 11.93
CA MET A 4 0.28 -14.71 12.09
C MET A 4 1.19 -14.97 10.86
N LYS A 5 0.94 -16.04 10.10
CA LYS A 5 1.82 -16.46 8.99
C LYS A 5 1.66 -15.62 7.72
N SER A 6 0.52 -14.94 7.53
CA SER A 6 0.28 -14.08 6.36
C SER A 6 0.87 -12.68 6.51
N ILE A 7 1.12 -12.21 7.73
CA ILE A 7 1.69 -10.88 8.01
C ILE A 7 3.08 -10.75 7.38
N ILE A 8 3.89 -11.81 7.44
CA ILE A 8 5.26 -11.85 6.92
C ILE A 8 5.30 -11.48 5.43
N PHE A 9 4.34 -11.99 4.64
CA PHE A 9 4.29 -11.69 3.21
C PHE A 9 3.99 -10.22 2.92
N HIS A 10 3.18 -9.56 3.75
CA HIS A 10 2.87 -8.15 3.59
C HIS A 10 3.96 -7.23 4.16
N LEU A 11 4.79 -7.73 5.09
CA LEU A 11 5.95 -7.02 5.61
C LEU A 11 7.11 -6.96 4.61
N VAL A 12 7.29 -7.98 3.77
CA VAL A 12 8.37 -8.01 2.77
C VAL A 12 8.33 -6.79 1.83
N PRO A 13 7.20 -6.41 1.21
CA PRO A 13 7.08 -5.20 0.40
C PRO A 13 7.42 -3.92 1.16
N VAL A 14 6.99 -3.82 2.42
CA VAL A 14 7.30 -2.68 3.29
C VAL A 14 8.80 -2.60 3.53
N ALA A 15 9.43 -3.72 3.88
CA ALA A 15 10.87 -3.80 4.12
C ALA A 15 11.68 -3.44 2.87
N VAL A 16 11.33 -4.01 1.71
CA VAL A 16 12.01 -3.71 0.43
C VAL A 16 11.89 -2.22 0.09
N SER A 17 10.71 -1.64 0.27
CA SER A 17 10.49 -0.21 0.01
C SER A 17 11.28 0.68 0.98
N MET A 18 11.36 0.29 2.25
CA MET A 18 12.17 0.99 3.25
C MET A 18 13.68 0.84 3.01
N ILE A 19 14.15 -0.31 2.55
CA ILE A 19 15.56 -0.48 2.16
C ILE A 19 15.89 0.47 1.01
N TRP A 20 15.02 0.53 -0.02
CA TRP A 20 15.20 1.49 -1.11
C TRP A 20 15.25 2.93 -0.61
N LEU A 21 14.35 3.31 0.31
CA LEU A 21 14.31 4.64 0.93
C LEU A 21 15.63 4.98 1.64
N ILE A 22 16.16 4.05 2.43
CA ILE A 22 17.39 4.25 3.20
C ILE A 22 18.59 4.33 2.25
N SER A 23 18.71 3.41 1.29
CA SER A 23 19.86 3.34 0.40
C SER A 23 19.92 4.49 -0.61
N TYR A 24 18.78 4.97 -1.10
CA TYR A 24 18.75 5.98 -2.17
C TYR A 24 18.51 7.41 -1.67
N ASN A 25 17.74 7.56 -0.60
CA ASN A 25 17.36 8.88 -0.07
C ASN A 25 17.99 9.19 1.30
N ASN A 26 18.78 8.27 1.87
CA ASN A 26 19.46 8.42 3.16
C ASN A 26 18.52 8.92 4.27
N THR A 27 17.27 8.46 4.26
CA THR A 27 16.25 8.87 5.22
C THR A 27 15.35 7.70 5.60
N CYS A 28 14.81 7.75 6.82
CA CYS A 28 13.72 6.86 7.26
C CYS A 28 12.35 7.55 7.19
N ASN A 29 12.31 8.83 6.81
CA ASN A 29 11.08 9.61 6.81
C ASN A 29 10.44 9.65 5.41
N VAL A 30 9.52 8.72 5.18
CA VAL A 30 8.75 8.60 3.92
C VAL A 30 7.98 9.90 3.60
N ILE A 31 7.43 10.57 4.62
CA ILE A 31 6.59 11.76 4.43
C ILE A 31 7.45 12.95 3.97
N ALA A 32 8.72 12.99 4.38
CA ALA A 32 9.68 14.03 4.02
C ALA A 32 10.21 13.95 2.58
N LEU A 33 9.98 12.84 1.86
CA LEU A 33 10.42 12.68 0.48
C LEU A 33 9.96 13.83 -0.43
N LYS A 34 10.71 14.14 -1.49
CA LYS A 34 10.22 15.03 -2.54
C LYS A 34 9.15 14.32 -3.38
N GLY A 35 8.32 15.07 -4.10
CA GLY A 35 7.19 14.53 -4.87
C GLY A 35 7.57 13.33 -5.77
N PRO A 36 8.59 13.46 -6.65
CA PRO A 36 9.02 12.37 -7.53
C PRO A 36 9.53 11.13 -6.78
N ASP A 37 10.34 11.33 -5.73
CA ASP A 37 10.89 10.22 -4.95
C ASP A 37 9.82 9.53 -4.11
N PHE A 38 8.87 10.29 -3.58
CA PHE A 38 7.70 9.73 -2.93
C PHE A 38 6.90 8.87 -3.89
N LEU A 39 6.67 9.34 -5.12
CA LEU A 39 5.90 8.58 -6.10
C LEU A 39 6.61 7.27 -6.46
N LYS A 40 7.94 7.27 -6.61
CA LYS A 40 8.74 6.06 -6.81
C LYS A 40 8.63 5.10 -5.63
N PHE A 41 8.82 5.59 -4.40
CA PHE A 41 8.64 4.81 -3.18
C PHE A 41 7.23 4.20 -3.11
N TYR A 42 6.21 5.02 -3.39
CA TYR A 42 4.81 4.62 -3.30
C TYR A 42 4.46 3.56 -4.33
N MET A 43 4.93 3.70 -5.57
CA MET A 43 4.79 2.69 -6.62
C MET A 43 5.51 1.39 -6.26
N LEU A 44 6.73 1.45 -5.71
CA LEU A 44 7.47 0.28 -5.27
C LEU A 44 6.71 -0.46 -4.15
N LEU A 45 6.18 0.28 -3.19
CA LEU A 45 5.39 -0.26 -2.09
C LEU A 45 4.09 -0.92 -2.59
N LEU A 46 3.36 -0.24 -3.47
CA LEU A 46 2.12 -0.74 -4.07
C LEU A 46 2.35 -2.01 -4.89
N THR A 47 3.31 -1.97 -5.81
CA THR A 47 3.62 -3.11 -6.68
C THR A 47 4.09 -4.31 -5.86
N GLY A 48 5.01 -4.11 -4.90
CA GLY A 48 5.42 -5.15 -3.97
C GLY A 48 4.24 -5.72 -3.17
N PHE A 49 3.37 -4.85 -2.66
CA PHE A 49 2.20 -5.28 -1.90
C PHE A 49 1.25 -6.14 -2.75
N TYR A 50 0.88 -5.69 -3.95
CA TYR A 50 0.01 -6.46 -4.84
C TYR A 50 0.64 -7.79 -5.27
N LEU A 51 1.95 -7.83 -5.52
CA LEU A 51 2.68 -9.07 -5.78
C LEU A 51 2.62 -10.02 -4.58
N SER A 52 2.75 -9.52 -3.35
CA SER A 52 2.61 -10.34 -2.13
C SER A 52 1.21 -10.94 -2.00
N VAL A 53 0.17 -10.17 -2.35
CA VAL A 53 -1.23 -10.62 -2.35
C VAL A 53 -1.45 -11.69 -3.41
N TYR A 54 -0.91 -11.50 -4.61
CA TYR A 54 -0.98 -12.49 -5.68
C TYR A 54 -0.25 -13.79 -5.31
N ALA A 55 0.94 -13.69 -4.71
CA ALA A 55 1.68 -14.83 -4.20
C ALA A 55 0.90 -15.59 -3.11
N LEU A 56 0.22 -14.89 -2.19
CA LEU A 56 -0.66 -15.52 -1.21
C LEU A 56 -1.77 -16.34 -1.87
N LYS A 57 -2.41 -15.75 -2.88
CA LYS A 57 -3.48 -16.41 -3.63
C LYS A 57 -2.97 -17.64 -4.38
N PHE A 58 -1.79 -17.55 -5.00
CA PHE A 58 -1.14 -18.68 -5.67
C PHE A 58 -0.83 -19.83 -4.69
N LEU A 59 -0.43 -19.51 -3.46
CA LEU A 59 -0.20 -20.49 -2.40
C LEU A 59 -1.50 -21.03 -1.76
N ASN A 60 -2.67 -20.78 -2.36
CA ASN A 60 -4.00 -21.13 -1.85
C ASN A 60 -4.26 -20.66 -0.40
N LYS A 61 -3.58 -19.59 0.04
CA LYS A 61 -3.83 -18.99 1.36
C LYS A 61 -4.96 -17.98 1.24
N ALA A 62 -5.92 -18.06 2.16
CA ALA A 62 -7.01 -17.11 2.24
C ALA A 62 -6.47 -15.70 2.51
N LEU A 63 -7.01 -14.72 1.78
CA LEU A 63 -6.80 -13.31 2.09
C LEU A 63 -7.52 -13.02 3.42
N SER A 64 -6.83 -12.31 4.30
CA SER A 64 -7.30 -12.10 5.66
C SER A 64 -7.61 -10.64 5.92
N LYS A 65 -8.15 -10.35 7.12
CA LYS A 65 -8.30 -8.96 7.58
C LYS A 65 -6.97 -8.20 7.55
N THR A 66 -5.85 -8.89 7.71
CA THR A 66 -4.50 -8.31 7.63
C THR A 66 -4.25 -7.64 6.28
N THR A 67 -4.63 -8.28 5.16
CA THR A 67 -4.45 -7.70 3.83
C THR A 67 -5.19 -6.38 3.70
N PHE A 68 -6.40 -6.30 4.24
CA PHE A 68 -7.18 -5.06 4.27
C PHE A 68 -6.53 -3.96 5.13
N TYR A 69 -5.99 -4.32 6.30
CA TYR A 69 -5.29 -3.35 7.16
C TYR A 69 -4.05 -2.78 6.46
N PHE A 70 -3.26 -3.60 5.77
CA PHE A 70 -2.12 -3.10 5.00
C PHE A 70 -2.55 -2.19 3.85
N LEU A 71 -3.58 -2.58 3.10
CA LEU A 71 -4.12 -1.76 2.01
C LEU A 71 -4.59 -0.38 2.53
N MET A 72 -5.28 -0.35 3.67
CA MET A 72 -5.67 0.90 4.33
C MET A 72 -4.47 1.74 4.80
N THR A 73 -3.44 1.12 5.37
CA THR A 73 -2.23 1.85 5.80
C THR A 73 -1.50 2.49 4.62
N ILE A 74 -1.36 1.76 3.49
CA ILE A 74 -0.75 2.30 2.26
C ILE A 74 -1.59 3.45 1.71
N PHE A 75 -2.91 3.30 1.71
CA PHE A 75 -3.83 4.35 1.26
C PHE A 75 -3.74 5.62 2.12
N ILE A 76 -3.73 5.48 3.45
CA ILE A 76 -3.58 6.60 4.39
C ILE A 76 -2.25 7.33 4.17
N LEU A 77 -1.15 6.59 3.94
CA LEU A 77 0.15 7.19 3.62
C LEU A 77 0.06 8.08 2.37
N GLY A 78 -0.62 7.62 1.32
CA GLY A 78 -0.84 8.40 0.11
C GLY A 78 -1.70 9.63 0.35
N ILE A 79 -2.78 9.53 1.13
CA ILE A 79 -3.62 10.67 1.52
C ILE A 79 -2.82 11.73 2.28
N VAL A 80 -2.02 11.32 3.28
CA VAL A 80 -1.17 12.24 4.05
C VAL A 80 -0.24 13.02 3.12
N LYS A 81 0.34 12.34 2.12
CA LYS A 81 1.17 13.00 1.13
C LYS A 81 0.38 13.94 0.23
N LEU A 82 -0.80 13.53 -0.21
CA LEU A 82 -1.69 14.33 -1.06
C LEU A 82 -2.04 15.64 -0.36
N MET A 83 -2.47 15.58 0.90
CA MET A 83 -2.80 16.77 1.71
C MET A 83 -1.60 17.70 1.83
N ARG A 84 -0.40 17.17 2.09
CA ARG A 84 0.83 17.98 2.14
C ARG A 84 1.16 18.62 0.78
N GLY A 85 0.96 17.90 -0.32
CA GLY A 85 1.19 18.40 -1.66
C GLY A 85 0.22 19.53 -2.03
N LEU A 86 -1.06 19.37 -1.69
CA LEU A 86 -2.09 20.41 -1.83
C LEU A 86 -1.73 21.66 -1.04
N TYR A 87 -1.39 21.50 0.24
CA TYR A 87 -1.03 22.62 1.12
C TYR A 87 0.17 23.41 0.61
N LEU A 88 1.15 22.73 0.01
CA LEU A 88 2.35 23.35 -0.56
C LEU A 88 2.19 23.82 -2.01
N GLY A 89 0.98 23.72 -2.60
CA GLY A 89 0.71 24.09 -3.99
C GLY A 89 1.53 23.30 -5.02
N LYS A 90 1.93 22.05 -4.69
CA LYS A 90 2.76 21.21 -5.57
C LYS A 90 1.89 20.35 -6.49
N PRO A 91 2.37 19.99 -7.69
CA PRO A 91 1.66 19.09 -8.58
C PRO A 91 1.52 17.70 -7.95
N ILE A 92 0.31 17.17 -7.96
CA ILE A 92 -0.07 15.90 -7.30
C ILE A 92 -0.94 14.98 -8.17
N GLY A 93 -1.11 15.31 -9.45
CA GLY A 93 -2.05 14.62 -10.34
C GLY A 93 -1.85 13.10 -10.39
N TYR A 94 -0.61 12.64 -10.54
CA TYR A 94 -0.30 11.20 -10.54
C TYR A 94 -0.70 10.51 -9.23
N LEU A 95 -0.42 11.12 -8.09
CA LEU A 95 -0.78 10.56 -6.78
C LEU A 95 -2.29 10.48 -6.62
N LEU A 96 -3.03 11.49 -7.08
CA LEU A 96 -4.49 11.52 -7.04
C LEU A 96 -5.09 10.36 -7.85
N ILE A 97 -4.58 10.12 -9.07
CA ILE A 97 -5.04 9.00 -9.91
C ILE A 97 -4.79 7.65 -9.22
N ILE A 98 -3.62 7.47 -8.62
CA ILE A 98 -3.28 6.22 -7.91
C ILE A 98 -4.24 6.00 -6.73
N LEU A 99 -4.52 7.04 -5.94
CA LEU A 99 -5.44 6.94 -4.81
C LEU A 99 -6.88 6.63 -5.24
N ILE A 100 -7.33 7.14 -6.39
CA ILE A 100 -8.64 6.76 -6.94
C ILE A 100 -8.66 5.26 -7.25
N ILE A 101 -7.63 4.73 -7.92
CA ILE A 101 -7.52 3.31 -8.24
C ILE A 101 -7.49 2.46 -6.97
N GLU A 102 -6.70 2.83 -5.97
CA GLU A 102 -6.66 2.13 -4.68
C GLU A 102 -8.00 2.14 -3.97
N SER A 103 -8.72 3.26 -4.00
CA SER A 103 -10.07 3.37 -3.42
C SER A 103 -11.03 2.36 -4.04
N VAL A 104 -10.99 2.23 -5.38
CA VAL A 104 -11.81 1.25 -6.10
C VAL A 104 -11.44 -0.18 -5.67
N VAL A 105 -10.15 -0.50 -5.59
CA VAL A 105 -9.69 -1.83 -5.15
C VAL A 105 -10.12 -2.13 -3.71
N ILE A 106 -10.01 -1.16 -2.80
CA ILE A 106 -10.45 -1.27 -1.40
C ILE A 106 -11.96 -1.59 -1.34
N LEU A 107 -12.78 -0.89 -2.13
CA LEU A 107 -14.21 -1.11 -2.19
C LEU A 107 -14.54 -2.51 -2.72
N PHE A 108 -13.90 -2.96 -3.80
CA PHE A 108 -14.08 -4.31 -4.34
C PHE A 108 -13.65 -5.40 -3.35
N TYR A 109 -12.50 -5.23 -2.69
CA TYR A 109 -12.03 -6.16 -1.67
C TYR A 109 -13.00 -6.25 -0.50
N ARG A 110 -13.49 -5.10 -0.03
CA ARG A 110 -14.50 -5.04 1.03
C ARG A 110 -15.77 -5.76 0.60
N PHE A 111 -16.29 -5.48 -0.58
CA PHE A 111 -17.52 -6.11 -1.08
C PHE A 111 -17.40 -7.63 -1.15
N THR A 112 -16.31 -8.15 -1.71
CA THR A 112 -16.08 -9.61 -1.80
C THR A 112 -15.87 -10.27 -0.44
N TYR A 113 -15.16 -9.63 0.48
CA TYR A 113 -14.96 -10.13 1.84
C TYR A 113 -16.27 -10.14 2.66
N PHE A 114 -17.10 -9.10 2.55
CA PHE A 114 -18.41 -9.05 3.21
C PHE A 114 -19.36 -10.11 2.64
N ASN A 115 -19.38 -10.33 1.33
CA ASN A 115 -20.25 -11.35 0.71
C ASN A 115 -19.89 -12.78 1.14
N GLN A 116 -18.61 -13.07 1.40
CA GLN A 116 -18.20 -14.38 1.93
C GLN A 116 -18.64 -14.62 3.38
N LYS A 117 -18.93 -13.56 4.15
CA LYS A 117 -19.35 -13.69 5.55
C LYS A 117 -20.85 -13.95 5.71
N PHE A 118 -21.64 -13.78 4.65
CA PHE A 118 -23.09 -13.96 4.61
C PHE A 118 -23.54 -15.18 3.77
N LYS A 119 -22.60 -16.03 3.35
CA LYS A 119 -22.89 -17.29 2.64
C LYS A 119 -22.66 -18.49 3.54
#